data_AF-A0A5S9MFZ6-F1
#
_entry.id   AF-A0A5S9MFZ6-F1
#
_cell.length_a   1.000
_cell.length_b   1.000
_cell.length_c   1.000
_cell.angle_alpha   90.00
_cell.angle_beta   90.00
_cell.angle_gamma   90.00
#
_symmetry.space_group_name_H-M   'P 1'
#
loop_
_entity.id
_entity.type
_entity.pdbx_description
1 polymer ?
#
loop_
_entity_poly.entity_id
_entity_poly.type
_entity_poly.pdbx_seq_one_letter_code
_entity_poly.pdbx_strand_id
1 'polypeptide(L)' 'MRKCAYALQYAFNKKSMVEGVTSGLEDEADHILPTNMPYTSHIQVKSFKYDVDKAKALLDEAGWTLPKGKSVREKR' A
#
# COMPACT_ATOMS: atom_id res chain seq x y z
N MET A 1 -8.29 13.08 1.84
CA MET A 1 -8.96 11.76 1.81
C MET A 1 -8.20 10.75 0.94
N ARG A 2 -8.18 10.86 -0.40
CA ARG A 2 -7.55 9.85 -1.30
C ARG A 2 -6.04 9.59 -1.10
N LYS A 3 -5.25 10.61 -0.78
CA LYS A 3 -3.78 10.47 -0.61
C LYS A 3 -3.39 9.57 0.58
N CYS A 4 -4.11 9.65 1.70
CA CYS A 4 -3.84 8.80 2.87
C CYS A 4 -4.10 7.31 2.56
N ALA A 5 -5.16 7.01 1.81
CA ALA A 5 -5.46 5.64 1.40
C ALA A 5 -4.36 5.08 0.48
N TYR A 6 -3.85 5.89 -0.44
CA TYR A 6 -2.71 5.49 -1.28
C TYR A 6 -1.43 5.31 -0.48
N ALA A 7 -1.15 6.18 0.49
CA ALA A 7 0.00 6.01 1.37
C ALA A 7 -0.05 4.67 2.13
N LEU A 8 -1.23 4.27 2.62
CA LEU A 8 -1.40 2.98 3.28
C LEU A 8 -1.12 1.80 2.33
N GLN A 9 -1.59 1.88 1.09
CA GLN A 9 -1.33 0.85 0.07
C GLN A 9 0.17 0.72 -0.25
N TYR A 10 0.91 1.83 -0.36
CA TYR A 10 2.36 1.80 -0.58
C TYR A 10 3.15 1.36 0.68
N ALA A 11 2.64 1.61 1.88
CA ALA A 11 3.31 1.25 3.13
C ALA A 11 3.16 -0.24 3.51
N PHE A 12 2.29 -0.99 2.85
CA PHE A 12 2.04 -2.39 3.18
C PHE A 12 2.96 -3.32 2.38
N ASN A 13 3.82 -4.06 3.06
CA ASN A 13 4.72 -5.03 2.45
C ASN A 13 4.00 -6.38 2.28
N LYS A 14 3.37 -6.56 1.11
CA LYS A 14 2.64 -7.78 0.77
C LYS A 14 3.54 -9.01 0.74
N LYS A 15 4.72 -8.89 0.13
CA LYS A 15 5.70 -9.98 0.03
C LYS A 15 6.07 -10.56 1.40
N SER A 16 6.47 -9.70 2.34
CA SER A 16 6.84 -10.17 3.69
C SER A 16 5.65 -10.70 4.47
N MET A 17 4.43 -10.21 4.22
CA MET A 17 3.22 -10.76 4.82
C MET A 17 2.95 -12.17 4.30
N VAL A 18 3.04 -12.40 2.98
CA VAL A 18 2.91 -13.71 2.37
C VAL A 18 3.98 -14.68 2.90
N GLU A 19 5.25 -14.29 2.87
CA GLU A 19 6.34 -15.15 3.35
C GLU A 19 6.21 -15.45 4.85
N GLY A 20 5.87 -14.46 5.68
CA GLY A 20 5.85 -14.60 7.13
C GLY A 20 4.56 -15.20 7.70
N VAL A 21 3.40 -14.92 7.08
CA VAL A 21 2.09 -15.33 7.61
C VAL A 21 1.57 -16.56 6.89
N THR A 22 1.64 -16.57 5.56
CA THR A 22 1.14 -17.70 4.75
C THR A 22 2.24 -18.69 4.42
N SER A 23 3.46 -18.51 4.93
CA SER A 23 4.61 -19.36 4.60
C SER A 23 4.86 -19.47 3.09
N GLY A 24 4.48 -18.43 2.32
CA GLY A 24 4.60 -18.43 0.87
C GLY A 24 3.56 -19.29 0.11
N LEU A 25 2.49 -19.74 0.78
CA LEU A 25 1.41 -20.51 0.13
C LEU A 25 0.50 -19.66 -0.75
N GLU A 26 0.43 -18.35 -0.49
CA GLU A 26 -0.42 -17.42 -1.24
C GLU A 26 0.40 -16.49 -2.12
N ASP A 27 -0.22 -15.95 -3.18
CA ASP A 27 0.39 -14.94 -4.05
C ASP A 27 0.13 -13.51 -3.55
N GLU A 28 0.99 -12.57 -3.95
CA GLU A 28 0.78 -11.15 -3.65
C GLU A 28 -0.49 -10.59 -4.32
N ALA A 29 -1.41 -10.05 -3.53
CA ALA A 29 -2.65 -9.47 -4.02
C ALA A 29 -2.46 -8.04 -4.55
N ASP A 30 -2.26 -7.90 -5.86
CA ASP A 30 -2.16 -6.61 -6.54
C ASP A 30 -3.50 -6.02 -7.03
N HIS A 31 -4.54 -6.85 -7.06
CA HIS A 31 -5.86 -6.50 -7.55
C HIS A 31 -6.93 -6.88 -6.52
N ILE A 32 -8.05 -6.16 -6.53
CA ILE A 32 -9.21 -6.48 -5.66
C ILE A 32 -9.82 -7.84 -6.05
N LEU A 33 -9.77 -8.16 -7.34
CA LEU A 33 -10.21 -9.43 -7.90
C LEU A 33 -9.04 -10.11 -8.63
N PRO A 34 -8.90 -11.43 -8.53
CA PRO A 34 -7.88 -12.16 -9.27
C PRO A 34 -8.16 -12.09 -10.77
N THR A 35 -7.11 -12.12 -11.59
CA THR A 35 -7.18 -11.95 -13.06
C THR A 35 -7.77 -13.15 -13.80
N ASN A 36 -8.06 -14.24 -13.10
CA ASN A 36 -8.65 -15.46 -13.64
C ASN A 36 -10.19 -15.46 -13.63
N MET A 37 -10.84 -14.41 -13.12
CA MET A 37 -12.29 -14.28 -13.12
C MET A 37 -12.82 -13.61 -14.41
N PRO A 38 -14.07 -13.89 -14.82
CA PRO A 38 -14.68 -13.18 -15.94
C PRO A 38 -14.59 -11.66 -15.76
N TYR A 39 -14.33 -10.95 -16.86
CA TYR A 39 -14.17 -9.48 -16.92
C TYR A 39 -12.91 -8.91 -16.24
N THR A 40 -11.99 -9.72 -15.70
CA THR A 40 -10.81 -9.21 -14.96
C THR A 40 -9.48 -9.34 -15.72
N SER A 41 -9.43 -10.16 -16.77
CA SER A 41 -8.19 -10.57 -17.45
C SER A 41 -7.47 -9.47 -18.26
N HIS A 42 -8.19 -8.39 -18.63
CA HIS A 42 -7.65 -7.32 -19.50
C HIS A 42 -7.77 -5.93 -18.87
N ILE A 43 -7.98 -5.83 -17.56
CA ILE A 43 -8.06 -4.55 -16.87
C ILE A 43 -6.66 -4.10 -16.45
N GLN A 44 -6.20 -2.99 -17.02
CA GLN A 44 -5.00 -2.31 -16.53
C GLN A 44 -5.33 -1.55 -15.24
N VAL A 45 -5.10 -2.20 -14.10
CA VAL A 45 -5.21 -1.56 -12.78
C VAL A 45 -3.85 -1.11 -12.31
N LYS A 46 -3.79 0.06 -11.67
CA LYS A 46 -2.58 0.55 -11.03
C LYS A 46 -2.21 -0.37 -9.86
N SER A 47 -1.09 -1.08 -9.98
CA SER A 47 -0.49 -1.81 -8.86
C SER A 47 0.22 -0.85 -7.90
N PHE A 48 -0.01 -1.07 -6.61
CA PHE A 48 0.66 -0.35 -5.52
C PHE A 48 1.71 -1.29 -4.93
N LYS A 49 2.94 -1.17 -5.43
CA LYS A 49 4.09 -1.89 -4.89
C LYS A 49 4.52 -1.29 -3.57
N TYR A 50 5.12 -2.10 -2.70
CA TYR A 50 5.67 -1.62 -1.43
C TYR A 50 6.74 -0.54 -1.67
N ASP A 51 6.49 0.67 -1.16
CA ASP A 51 7.35 1.84 -1.28
C ASP A 51 7.10 2.81 -0.11
N VAL A 52 7.91 2.66 0.93
CA VAL A 52 7.77 3.45 2.16
C VAL A 52 8.02 4.93 1.92
N ASP A 53 8.94 5.29 1.02
CA ASP A 53 9.29 6.68 0.78
C ASP A 53 8.20 7.41 0.01
N LYS A 54 7.56 6.72 -0.94
CA LYS A 54 6.36 7.23 -1.60
C LYS A 54 5.17 7.34 -0.65
N ALA A 55 5.01 6.40 0.29
CA ALA A 55 3.98 6.51 1.32
C ALA A 55 4.20 7.74 2.21
N LYS A 56 5.45 7.99 2.65
CA LYS A 56 5.81 9.20 3.41
C LYS A 56 5.52 10.46 2.61
N ALA A 57 5.97 10.54 1.36
CA ALA A 57 5.73 11.70 0.50
C ALA A 57 4.23 12.01 0.32
N LEU A 58 3.40 10.98 0.12
CA LEU A 58 1.94 11.14 0.01
C LEU A 58 1.29 11.63 1.32
N LEU A 59 1.84 11.25 2.48
CA LEU A 59 1.39 11.75 3.78
C LEU A 59 1.80 13.20 3.99
N ASP A 60 3.04 13.56 3.64
CA ASP A 60 3.55 14.94 3.67
C ASP A 60 2.69 15.85 2.76
N GLU A 61 2.41 15.41 1.53
CA GLU A 61 1.51 16.09 0.59
C GLU A 61 0.05 16.21 1.08
N ALA A 62 -0.36 15.34 2.00
CA ALA A 62 -1.69 15.37 2.60
C ALA A 62 -1.76 16.21 3.88
N GLY A 63 -0.63 16.81 4.29
CA GLY A 63 -0.49 17.63 5.49
C GLY A 63 -0.24 16.83 6.77
N TRP A 64 0.10 15.55 6.67
CA TRP A 64 0.49 14.72 7.82
C TRP A 64 2.00 14.83 8.00
N THR A 65 2.45 15.53 9.04
CA THR A 65 3.89 15.75 9.30
C THR A 65 4.35 14.95 10.51
N LEU A 66 5.63 14.59 10.56
CA LEU A 66 6.22 13.91 11.72
C LEU A 66 6.88 14.95 12.64
N PRO A 67 6.34 15.21 13.84
CA PRO A 67 7.00 16.11 14.78
C PRO A 67 8.34 15.52 15.25
N LYS A 68 9.33 16.39 15.46
CA LYS A 68 10.68 15.98 15.89
C LYS A 68 10.59 15.17 17.20
N GLY A 69 11.15 13.96 17.19
CA GLY A 69 11.16 13.06 18.35
C GLY A 69 9.89 12.22 18.54
N LYS A 70 8.90 12.31 17.65
CA LYS A 70 7.73 11.43 17.65
C LYS A 70 7.86 10.34 16.57
N SER A 71 7.13 9.24 16.78
CA SER A 71 6.99 8.14 15.82
C SER A 71 5.69 8.20 15.01
N VAL A 72 4.71 9.00 15.46
CA VAL A 72 3.38 9.12 14.85
C VAL A 72 3.23 10.49 14.19
N ARG A 73 2.71 10.52 12.96
CA ARG A 73 2.43 11.75 12.22
C ARG A 73 1.17 12.43 12.73
N GLU A 74 1.19 13.75 12.75
CA GLU A 74 0.09 14.59 13.19
C GLU A 74 -0.34 15.54 12.06
N LYS A 75 -1.63 15.84 12.01
CA LYS A 75 -2.20 16.82 11.09
C LYS A 75 -2.98 17.83 11.92
N ARG A 76 -2.57 19.09 11.85
CA ARG A 76 -3.33 20.23 12.37
C ARG A 76 -4.26 20.78 11.30
#